data_AF-A0A3M1GSH4-F1
#
_entry.id   AF-A0A3M1GSH4-F1
#
_cell.length_a   1.000
_cell.length_b   1.000
_cell.length_c   1.000
_cell.angle_alpha   90.00
_cell.angle_beta   90.00
_cell.angle_gamma   90.00
#
_symmetry.space_group_name_H-M   'P 1'
#
loop_
_entity.id
_entity.type
_entity.pdbx_description
1 polymer ?
#
loop_
_entity_poly.entity_id
_entity_poly.type
_entity_poly.pdbx_seq_one_letter_code
_entity_poly.pdbx_strand_id
1 'polypeptide(L)'
;MPYPRCRTAPERGQDEVSEPAPETTTTPLRWAGEAAPPPTSPLVCLREAGGQRRLFVLRAGREVRCGRRKPVRGDTRPNHLVLRLLPCDAQRHPENWRATLAISSQHLQFVLAHDGLRLIDLGRNGTLLDGRPMQPRFPARLRAQFQIMLGGVLRLRGRIEAPDGSGPIAIDPDAPLPLTGPLAPDAALAGAPEACLLERVANTARDSYLLLYRRATIGKSGERSWRVSAPGVAARHAALLQHRGALLLAALAPEGRTVVNGRALAPGTFTALVPGMELEFGESRWVLEAARPADLAHLPDEPRT
;
A
#
# COMPACT_ATOMS: atom_id res chain seq x y z
N MET A 1 48.09 18.25 -19.76
CA MET A 1 48.47 17.15 -18.85
C MET A 1 47.89 15.85 -19.40
N PRO A 2 48.71 14.86 -19.79
CA PRO A 2 48.21 13.61 -20.36
C PRO A 2 47.86 12.60 -19.26
N TYR A 3 46.77 11.85 -19.45
CA TYR A 3 46.34 10.77 -18.56
C TYR A 3 47.27 9.55 -18.67
N PRO A 4 47.56 8.84 -17.56
CA PRO A 4 48.38 7.62 -17.59
C PRO A 4 47.56 6.43 -18.12
N ARG A 5 48.20 5.60 -18.96
CA ARG A 5 47.65 4.35 -19.49
C ARG A 5 47.60 3.27 -18.40
N CYS A 6 46.44 2.64 -18.21
CA CYS A 6 46.26 1.48 -17.35
C CYS A 6 46.99 0.24 -17.90
N ARG A 7 47.70 -0.44 -16.99
CA ARG A 7 48.41 -1.70 -17.20
C ARG A 7 47.44 -2.87 -17.45
N THR A 8 47.90 -3.81 -18.28
CA THR A 8 47.32 -5.12 -18.55
C THR A 8 47.28 -6.01 -17.31
N ALA A 9 46.20 -6.78 -17.17
CA ALA A 9 45.98 -7.76 -16.11
C ALA A 9 46.67 -9.12 -16.44
N PRO A 10 47.03 -9.93 -15.43
CA PRO A 10 47.65 -11.23 -15.63
C PRO A 10 46.64 -12.34 -15.96
N GLU A 11 47.15 -13.35 -16.66
CA GLU A 11 46.45 -14.58 -17.06
C GLU A 11 45.94 -15.36 -15.83
N ARG A 12 44.68 -15.80 -15.88
CA ARG A 12 44.09 -16.68 -14.85
C ARG A 12 44.43 -18.13 -15.16
N GLY A 13 45.01 -18.79 -14.15
CA GLY A 13 45.16 -20.23 -14.07
C GLY A 13 43.81 -20.95 -14.04
N GLN A 14 43.85 -22.18 -14.53
CA GLN A 14 42.74 -23.12 -14.59
C GLN A 14 42.44 -23.64 -13.17
N ASP A 15 41.22 -23.43 -12.69
CA ASP A 15 40.70 -24.02 -11.45
C ASP A 15 39.72 -25.16 -11.76
N GLU A 16 39.81 -26.17 -10.90
CA GLU A 16 39.17 -27.48 -10.93
C GLU A 16 37.64 -27.45 -11.00
N VAL A 17 37.10 -28.41 -11.76
CA VAL A 17 35.67 -28.69 -11.87
C VAL A 17 35.22 -29.42 -10.60
N SER A 18 34.58 -28.69 -9.67
CA SER A 18 33.81 -29.27 -8.57
C SER A 18 32.39 -29.63 -9.03
N GLU A 19 31.97 -30.87 -8.79
CA GLU A 19 30.60 -31.34 -9.04
C GLU A 19 29.57 -30.60 -8.15
N PRO A 20 28.39 -30.24 -8.68
CA PRO A 20 27.34 -29.60 -7.89
C PRO A 20 26.63 -30.59 -6.97
N ALA A 21 26.43 -30.18 -5.71
CA ALA A 21 25.64 -30.90 -4.73
C ALA A 21 24.15 -31.02 -5.15
N PRO A 22 23.44 -32.09 -4.74
CA PRO A 22 22.06 -32.33 -5.14
C PRO A 22 21.10 -31.27 -4.60
N GLU A 23 20.33 -30.67 -5.50
CA GLU A 23 19.24 -29.73 -5.18
C GLU A 23 18.14 -30.44 -4.37
N THR A 24 18.01 -30.07 -3.09
CA THR A 24 16.87 -30.46 -2.27
C THR A 24 15.63 -29.71 -2.74
N THR A 25 14.87 -30.34 -3.65
CA THR A 25 13.58 -29.85 -4.12
C THR A 25 12.56 -29.95 -2.98
N THR A 26 12.46 -28.88 -2.20
CA THR A 26 11.43 -28.76 -1.16
C THR A 26 10.10 -28.48 -1.88
N THR A 27 9.35 -29.53 -2.18
CA THR A 27 8.00 -29.40 -2.72
C THR A 27 7.11 -28.76 -1.65
N PRO A 28 6.55 -27.56 -1.87
CA PRO A 28 5.67 -26.96 -0.88
C PRO A 28 4.42 -27.83 -0.72
N LEU A 29 4.13 -28.19 0.53
CA LEU A 29 2.95 -28.92 0.95
C LEU A 29 1.70 -28.17 0.43
N ARG A 30 1.05 -28.68 -0.61
CA ARG A 30 -0.24 -28.15 -1.06
C ARG A 30 -1.35 -28.78 -0.22
N TRP A 31 -2.04 -27.96 0.59
CA TRP A 31 -3.28 -28.37 1.23
C TRP A 31 -4.34 -28.66 0.16
N ALA A 32 -4.85 -29.90 0.13
CA ALA A 32 -5.93 -30.28 -0.75
C ALA A 32 -7.26 -29.74 -0.20
N GLY A 33 -7.94 -28.87 -0.95
CA GLY A 33 -9.31 -28.42 -0.65
C GLY A 33 -9.55 -26.91 -0.67
N GLU A 34 -8.51 -26.08 -0.76
CA GLU A 34 -8.70 -24.62 -0.80
C GLU A 34 -9.02 -24.19 -2.24
N ALA A 35 -10.31 -24.00 -2.54
CA ALA A 35 -10.74 -23.36 -3.77
C ALA A 35 -9.98 -22.02 -3.89
N ALA A 36 -9.29 -21.80 -5.02
CA ALA A 36 -8.51 -20.59 -5.23
C ALA A 36 -9.41 -19.37 -4.92
N PRO A 37 -9.04 -18.51 -3.96
CA PRO A 37 -9.89 -17.38 -3.61
C PRO A 37 -10.15 -16.56 -4.87
N PRO A 38 -11.39 -16.07 -5.08
CA PRO A 38 -11.70 -15.29 -6.27
C PRO A 38 -10.69 -14.13 -6.37
N PRO A 39 -10.28 -13.75 -7.59
CA PRO A 39 -9.34 -12.66 -7.80
C PRO A 39 -10.00 -11.34 -7.36
N THR A 40 -9.87 -11.05 -6.06
CA THR A 40 -10.35 -9.82 -5.45
C THR A 40 -9.47 -8.69 -5.98
N SER A 41 -10.07 -7.56 -6.36
CA SER A 41 -9.31 -6.38 -6.79
C SER A 41 -8.30 -6.02 -5.70
N PRO A 42 -6.99 -5.90 -5.98
CA PRO A 42 -5.99 -5.57 -4.96
C PRO A 42 -6.23 -4.17 -4.35
N LEU A 43 -7.08 -3.36 -4.98
CA LEU A 43 -7.36 -1.98 -4.59
C LEU A 43 -8.84 -1.82 -4.23
N VAL A 44 -9.08 -1.17 -3.09
CA VAL A 44 -10.41 -0.69 -2.67
C VAL A 44 -10.30 0.77 -2.25
N CYS A 45 -11.42 1.48 -2.21
CA CYS A 45 -11.47 2.88 -1.78
C CYS A 45 -12.44 3.01 -0.60
N LEU A 46 -11.97 3.53 0.53
CA LEU A 46 -12.85 4.00 1.59
C LEU A 46 -13.15 5.47 1.30
N ARG A 47 -14.41 5.77 0.97
CA ARG A 47 -14.88 7.13 0.73
C ARG A 47 -15.73 7.60 1.90
N GLU A 48 -15.40 8.77 2.44
CA GLU A 48 -16.21 9.39 3.49
C GLU A 48 -17.59 9.77 2.91
N ALA A 49 -18.67 9.61 3.66
CA ALA A 49 -20.03 9.85 3.17
C ALA A 49 -20.23 11.29 2.66
N GLY A 50 -19.54 12.28 3.24
CA GLY A 50 -19.52 13.67 2.76
C GLY A 50 -18.66 13.91 1.51
N GLY A 51 -18.06 12.87 0.94
CA GLY A 51 -17.20 12.91 -0.24
C GLY A 51 -15.85 13.59 -0.04
N GLN A 52 -15.61 14.18 1.12
CA GLN A 52 -14.45 15.05 1.36
C GLN A 52 -13.12 14.28 1.34
N ARG A 53 -13.09 13.05 1.88
CA ARG A 53 -11.85 12.29 2.05
C ARG A 53 -11.95 10.91 1.44
N ARG A 54 -10.81 10.43 0.93
CA ARG A 54 -10.69 9.08 0.40
C ARG A 54 -9.39 8.43 0.80
N LEU A 55 -9.50 7.16 1.14
CA LEU A 55 -8.37 6.29 1.42
C LEU A 55 -8.39 5.13 0.44
N PHE A 56 -7.43 5.11 -0.47
CA PHE A 56 -7.22 3.98 -1.37
C PHE A 56 -6.38 2.94 -0.66
N VAL A 57 -6.95 1.77 -0.39
CA VAL A 57 -6.26 0.67 0.29
C VAL A 57 -5.79 -0.32 -0.76
N LEU A 58 -4.48 -0.41 -0.94
CA LEU A 58 -3.83 -1.40 -1.78
C LEU A 58 -3.33 -2.53 -0.89
N ARG A 59 -3.86 -3.74 -1.12
CA ARG A 59 -3.36 -4.99 -0.53
C ARG A 59 -2.00 -5.30 -1.16
N ALA A 60 -0.95 -4.89 -0.48
CA ALA A 60 0.40 -4.88 -0.99
C ALA A 60 1.02 -6.27 -0.85
N GLY A 61 1.61 -6.77 -1.94
CA GLY A 61 2.54 -7.88 -1.88
C GLY A 61 3.93 -7.41 -1.46
N ARG A 62 4.96 -8.19 -1.83
CA ARG A 62 6.36 -7.79 -1.62
C ARG A 62 6.78 -6.60 -2.48
N GLU A 63 6.08 -6.36 -3.59
CA GLU A 63 6.37 -5.27 -4.51
C GLU A 63 5.10 -4.48 -4.84
N VAL A 64 5.23 -3.15 -4.88
CA VAL A 64 4.19 -2.24 -5.36
C VAL A 64 4.80 -1.30 -6.38
N ARG A 65 4.31 -1.34 -7.61
CA ARG A 65 4.72 -0.46 -8.73
C ARG A 65 3.75 0.69 -8.89
N CYS A 66 4.28 1.90 -9.06
CA CYS A 66 3.47 3.09 -9.26
C CYS A 66 3.97 3.94 -10.44
N GLY A 67 3.05 4.64 -11.09
CA GLY A 67 3.36 5.55 -12.20
C GLY A 67 2.10 6.16 -12.80
N ARG A 68 2.21 6.95 -13.89
CA ARG A 68 1.03 7.64 -14.45
C ARG A 68 0.14 6.75 -15.33
N ARG A 69 0.67 5.63 -15.85
CA ARG A 69 -0.02 4.80 -16.84
C ARG A 69 -1.01 3.86 -16.14
N LYS A 70 -2.24 3.78 -16.67
CA LYS A 70 -3.22 2.77 -16.24
C LYS A 70 -2.77 1.37 -16.71
N PRO A 71 -3.03 0.31 -15.94
CA PRO A 71 -2.86 -1.06 -16.42
C PRO A 71 -3.59 -1.26 -17.75
N VAL A 72 -2.91 -1.87 -18.72
CA VAL A 72 -3.52 -2.29 -19.99
C VAL A 72 -3.54 -3.81 -20.01
N ARG A 73 -4.59 -4.41 -20.61
CA ARG A 73 -4.68 -5.86 -20.77
C ARG A 73 -3.43 -6.37 -21.51
N GLY A 74 -2.77 -7.39 -20.95
CA GLY A 74 -1.54 -7.95 -21.49
C GLY A 74 -0.25 -7.26 -21.03
N ASP A 75 -0.32 -6.22 -20.20
CA ASP A 75 0.87 -5.66 -19.57
C ASP A 75 1.48 -6.68 -18.59
N THR A 76 2.73 -7.07 -18.80
CA THR A 76 3.44 -8.02 -17.93
C THR A 76 3.86 -7.39 -16.61
N ARG A 77 3.87 -6.05 -16.52
CA ARG A 77 4.28 -5.30 -15.32
C ARG A 77 3.37 -4.09 -15.08
N PRO A 78 2.07 -4.29 -14.80
CA PRO A 78 1.16 -3.17 -14.59
C PRO A 78 1.53 -2.36 -13.35
N ASN A 79 1.15 -1.07 -13.35
CA ASN A 79 1.16 -0.29 -12.12
C ASN A 79 0.04 -0.79 -11.19
N HIS A 80 0.39 -0.99 -9.93
CA HIS A 80 -0.57 -1.28 -8.87
C HIS A 80 -1.27 0.00 -8.41
N LEU A 81 -0.53 1.12 -8.41
CA LEU A 81 -1.03 2.44 -8.05
C LEU A 81 -0.77 3.45 -9.17
N VAL A 82 -1.83 4.13 -9.62
CA VAL A 82 -1.72 5.17 -10.64
C VAL A 82 -1.60 6.54 -9.96
N LEU A 83 -0.54 7.27 -10.28
CA LEU A 83 -0.22 8.57 -9.70
C LEU A 83 -0.22 9.65 -10.78
N ARG A 84 -1.10 10.63 -10.60
CA ARG A 84 -1.29 11.79 -11.49
C ARG A 84 -1.55 13.05 -10.68
N LEU A 85 -1.39 14.22 -11.30
CA LEU A 85 -2.02 15.45 -10.80
C LEU A 85 -3.52 15.39 -11.07
N LEU A 86 -4.31 16.03 -10.24
CA LEU A 86 -5.74 15.81 -10.09
C LEU A 86 -6.44 17.16 -9.94
N PRO A 87 -7.59 17.37 -10.60
CA PRO A 87 -8.18 16.51 -11.63
C PRO A 87 -7.26 16.34 -12.86
N CYS A 88 -7.29 15.16 -13.50
CA CYS A 88 -6.40 14.78 -14.60
C CYS A 88 -7.16 14.61 -15.92
N ASP A 89 -7.68 15.72 -16.45
CA ASP A 89 -8.43 15.74 -17.70
C ASP A 89 -7.74 16.65 -18.73
N ALA A 90 -7.49 16.15 -19.94
CA ALA A 90 -6.74 16.89 -20.95
C ALA A 90 -7.51 18.08 -21.53
N GLN A 91 -8.85 18.07 -21.45
CA GLN A 91 -9.69 19.13 -22.00
C GLN A 91 -10.03 20.17 -20.93
N ARG A 92 -10.41 19.73 -19.73
CA ARG A 92 -10.85 20.59 -18.62
C ARG A 92 -9.69 21.12 -17.77
N HIS A 93 -8.61 20.35 -17.65
CA HIS A 93 -7.45 20.65 -16.81
C HIS A 93 -6.13 20.40 -17.55
N PRO A 94 -5.91 21.09 -18.69
CA PRO A 94 -4.76 20.84 -19.56
C PRO A 94 -3.41 21.05 -18.85
N GLU A 95 -3.33 21.98 -17.89
CA GLU A 95 -2.16 22.22 -17.05
C GLU A 95 -1.80 21.01 -16.18
N ASN A 96 -2.76 20.46 -15.44
CA ASN A 96 -2.55 19.26 -14.62
C ASN A 96 -2.23 18.03 -15.48
N TRP A 97 -2.90 17.91 -16.63
CA TRP A 97 -2.61 16.85 -17.61
C TRP A 97 -1.17 16.94 -18.12
N ARG A 98 -0.73 18.12 -18.60
CA ARG A 98 0.63 18.33 -19.09
C ARG A 98 1.67 18.09 -18.00
N ALA A 99 1.48 18.64 -16.81
CA ALA A 99 2.40 18.44 -15.69
C ALA A 99 2.46 16.97 -15.26
N THR A 100 1.36 16.22 -15.34
CA THR A 100 1.35 14.76 -15.11
C THR A 100 2.28 14.01 -16.06
N LEU A 101 2.57 14.52 -17.26
CA LEU A 101 3.51 13.89 -18.19
C LEU A 101 4.95 13.86 -17.67
N ALA A 102 5.29 14.73 -16.70
CA ALA A 102 6.56 14.68 -15.99
C ALA A 102 6.69 13.42 -15.11
N ILE A 103 5.58 12.76 -14.77
CA ILE A 103 5.59 11.46 -14.10
C ILE A 103 5.75 10.36 -15.17
N SER A 104 6.80 9.56 -15.08
CA SER A 104 7.00 8.38 -15.94
C SER A 104 5.82 7.39 -15.91
N SER A 105 5.63 6.64 -17.00
CA SER A 105 4.58 5.62 -17.12
C SER A 105 4.65 4.60 -15.98
N GLN A 106 5.84 4.11 -15.68
CA GLN A 106 6.25 3.44 -14.45
C GLN A 106 7.32 4.35 -13.83
N HIS A 107 7.10 4.84 -12.61
CA HIS A 107 7.95 5.86 -12.00
C HIS A 107 8.70 5.35 -10.78
N LEU A 108 8.04 4.58 -9.93
CA LEU A 108 8.61 4.15 -8.67
C LEU A 108 8.16 2.73 -8.32
N GLN A 109 8.93 2.08 -7.48
CA GLN A 109 8.61 0.78 -6.94
C GLN A 109 8.93 0.74 -5.45
N PHE A 110 7.94 0.38 -4.64
CA PHE A 110 8.14 -0.01 -3.24
C PHE A 110 8.46 -1.50 -3.17
N VAL A 111 9.46 -1.87 -2.39
CA VAL A 111 9.86 -3.26 -2.15
C VAL A 111 9.93 -3.51 -0.65
N LEU A 112 9.14 -4.46 -0.17
CA LEU A 112 9.20 -4.95 1.20
C LEU A 112 10.36 -5.94 1.32
N ALA A 113 11.38 -5.54 2.07
CA ALA A 113 12.49 -6.38 2.48
C ALA A 113 12.34 -6.79 3.94
N HIS A 114 13.17 -7.74 4.39
CA HIS A 114 13.18 -8.18 5.79
C HIS A 114 13.57 -7.06 6.76
N ASP A 115 14.36 -6.09 6.30
CA ASP A 115 14.88 -4.97 7.09
C ASP A 115 14.05 -3.69 6.97
N GLY A 116 12.96 -3.71 6.21
CA GLY A 116 12.05 -2.57 6.06
C GLY A 116 11.55 -2.35 4.65
N LEU A 117 11.00 -1.16 4.44
CA LEU A 117 10.49 -0.75 3.14
C LEU A 117 11.58 0.00 2.36
N ARG A 118 11.76 -0.38 1.10
CA ARG A 118 12.68 0.27 0.17
C ARG A 118 11.91 0.91 -0.98
N LEU A 119 12.44 2.02 -1.49
CA LEU A 119 11.93 2.73 -2.66
C LEU A 119 12.97 2.66 -3.77
N ILE A 120 12.53 2.34 -4.98
CA ILE A 120 13.37 2.31 -6.19
C ILE A 120 12.80 3.33 -7.17
N ASP A 121 13.64 4.24 -7.65
CA ASP A 121 13.29 5.15 -8.73
C ASP A 121 13.43 4.45 -10.09
N LEU A 122 12.34 4.38 -10.84
CA LEU A 122 12.27 3.85 -12.20
C LEU A 122 12.03 4.97 -13.22
N GLY A 123 11.86 6.21 -12.76
CA GLY A 123 11.44 7.34 -13.57
C GLY A 123 12.58 7.95 -14.39
N ARG A 124 12.27 8.44 -15.59
CA ARG A 124 13.22 9.20 -16.42
C ARG A 124 13.50 10.60 -15.89
N ASN A 125 12.51 11.22 -15.25
CA ASN A 125 12.61 12.59 -14.72
C ASN A 125 13.04 12.63 -13.24
N GLY A 126 13.44 11.47 -12.70
CA GLY A 126 13.92 11.33 -11.33
C GLY A 126 12.83 11.43 -10.26
N THR A 127 13.20 10.92 -9.09
CA THR A 127 12.47 11.05 -7.84
C THR A 127 13.34 11.77 -6.81
N LEU A 128 12.78 12.75 -6.09
CA LEU A 128 13.41 13.25 -4.87
C LEU A 128 12.83 12.51 -3.65
N LEU A 129 13.70 12.01 -2.78
CA LEU A 129 13.37 11.46 -1.47
C LEU A 129 13.96 12.38 -0.40
N ASP A 130 13.09 12.94 0.45
CA ASP A 130 13.46 13.92 1.48
C ASP A 130 14.26 15.11 0.91
N GLY A 131 13.85 15.59 -0.27
CA GLY A 131 14.49 16.71 -0.98
C GLY A 131 15.80 16.34 -1.72
N ARG A 132 16.28 15.10 -1.62
CA ARG A 132 17.50 14.64 -2.29
C ARG A 132 17.17 13.78 -3.51
N PRO A 133 17.87 13.95 -4.65
CA PRO A 133 17.66 13.09 -5.81
C PRO A 133 18.06 11.65 -5.48
N MET A 134 17.21 10.70 -5.84
CA MET A 134 17.53 9.28 -5.77
C MET A 134 18.42 8.87 -6.93
N GLN A 135 19.30 7.89 -6.70
CA GLN A 135 20.00 7.22 -7.78
C GLN A 135 19.03 6.30 -8.53
N PRO A 136 18.88 6.43 -9.86
CA PRO A 136 17.98 5.59 -10.63
C PRO A 136 18.29 4.11 -10.44
N ARG A 137 17.24 3.31 -10.24
CA ARG A 137 17.28 1.84 -10.06
C ARG A 137 18.04 1.35 -8.83
N PHE A 138 18.52 2.23 -7.97
CA PHE A 138 19.15 1.85 -6.71
C PHE A 138 18.12 1.91 -5.57
N PRO A 139 17.95 0.84 -4.77
CA PRO A 139 17.03 0.87 -3.64
C PRO A 139 17.48 1.82 -2.54
N ALA A 140 16.62 2.76 -2.15
CA ALA A 140 16.79 3.58 -0.96
C ALA A 140 15.90 3.06 0.17
N ARG A 141 16.47 2.87 1.37
CA ARG A 141 15.69 2.51 2.56
C ARG A 141 14.86 3.70 3.02
N LEU A 142 13.57 3.48 3.21
CA LEU A 142 12.66 4.51 3.72
C LEU A 142 12.72 4.61 5.23
N ARG A 143 12.62 5.83 5.74
CA ARG A 143 12.50 6.13 7.18
C ARG A 143 11.05 6.00 7.63
N ALA A 144 10.82 6.05 8.95
CA ALA A 144 9.47 6.01 9.52
C ALA A 144 8.56 7.11 8.96
N GLN A 145 9.13 8.28 8.65
CA GLN A 145 8.48 9.38 7.94
C GLN A 145 9.39 9.83 6.81
N PHE A 146 8.81 10.16 5.67
CA PHE A 146 9.56 10.58 4.48
C PHE A 146 8.69 11.46 3.57
N GLN A 147 9.33 12.13 2.61
CA GLN A 147 8.66 12.85 1.54
C GLN A 147 9.19 12.39 0.18
N ILE A 148 8.28 12.21 -0.77
CA ILE A 148 8.60 11.87 -2.16
C ILE A 148 8.14 13.00 -3.06
N MET A 149 8.98 13.44 -4.00
CA MET A 149 8.58 14.30 -5.11
C MET A 149 8.85 13.59 -6.44
N LEU A 150 7.78 13.36 -7.21
CA LEU A 150 7.82 12.61 -8.47
C LEU A 150 7.88 13.57 -9.65
N GLY A 151 8.94 13.45 -10.46
CA GLY A 151 9.12 14.28 -11.67
C GLY A 151 8.99 15.78 -11.42
N GLY A 152 9.29 16.25 -10.20
CA GLY A 152 9.16 17.65 -9.79
C GLY A 152 7.73 18.17 -9.62
N VAL A 153 6.69 17.36 -9.83
CA VAL A 153 5.30 17.84 -9.92
C VAL A 153 4.37 17.32 -8.83
N LEU A 154 4.56 16.08 -8.37
CA LEU A 154 3.67 15.47 -7.37
C LEU A 154 4.43 15.19 -6.08
N ARG A 155 4.01 15.84 -4.99
CA ARG A 155 4.57 15.65 -3.65
C ARG A 155 3.68 14.75 -2.80
N LEU A 156 4.27 13.69 -2.25
CA LEU A 156 3.65 12.77 -1.31
C LEU A 156 4.41 12.83 0.03
N ARG A 157 3.68 12.80 1.14
CA ARG A 157 4.24 12.57 2.48
C ARG A 157 3.95 11.13 2.85
N GLY A 158 4.99 10.39 3.21
CA GLY A 158 4.88 8.99 3.60
C GLY A 158 5.11 8.77 5.08
N ARG A 159 4.44 7.76 5.61
CA ARG A 159 4.68 7.22 6.96
C ARG A 159 4.62 5.70 6.93
N ILE A 160 5.55 5.06 7.63
CA ILE A 160 5.61 3.61 7.78
C ILE A 160 5.09 3.24 9.17
N GLU A 161 4.15 2.31 9.23
CA GLU A 161 3.73 1.69 10.48
C GLU A 161 4.62 0.49 10.77
N ALA A 162 5.42 0.60 11.83
CA ALA A 162 6.15 -0.53 12.38
C ALA A 162 5.18 -1.48 13.10
N PRO A 163 5.54 -2.75 13.30
CA PRO A 163 4.78 -3.65 14.16
C PRO A 163 4.57 -3.01 15.53
N ASP A 164 3.32 -2.81 15.93
CA ASP A 164 2.97 -2.12 17.19
C ASP A 164 3.15 -3.00 18.43
N GLY A 165 3.72 -4.20 18.27
CA GLY A 165 3.96 -5.18 19.33
C GLY A 165 2.70 -5.70 20.01
N SER A 166 1.50 -5.33 19.52
CA SER A 166 0.25 -5.55 20.25
C SER A 166 -0.28 -6.99 20.22
N GLY A 167 0.59 -7.95 19.92
CA GLY A 167 0.27 -9.35 19.82
C GLY A 167 -0.69 -9.68 18.67
N PRO A 168 -0.99 -10.97 18.50
CA PRO A 168 -2.02 -11.40 17.56
C PRO A 168 -3.40 -10.86 18.00
N ILE A 169 -4.18 -10.38 17.03
CA ILE A 169 -5.60 -10.11 17.27
C ILE A 169 -6.29 -11.48 17.38
N ALA A 170 -6.90 -11.75 18.53
CA ALA A 170 -7.64 -12.99 18.74
C ALA A 170 -8.78 -13.08 17.71
N ILE A 171 -8.92 -14.26 17.10
CA ILE A 171 -10.01 -14.52 16.17
C ILE A 171 -11.19 -15.07 16.95
N ASP A 172 -12.34 -14.44 16.80
CA ASP A 172 -13.60 -15.00 17.26
C ASP A 172 -13.89 -16.29 16.46
N PRO A 173 -13.91 -17.47 17.10
CA PRO A 173 -14.16 -18.74 16.43
C PRO A 173 -15.56 -18.85 15.82
N ASP A 174 -16.51 -18.02 16.27
CA ASP A 174 -17.91 -18.05 15.82
C ASP A 174 -18.19 -17.08 14.66
N ALA A 175 -17.15 -16.39 14.14
CA ALA A 175 -17.31 -15.54 12.97
C ALA A 175 -17.77 -16.39 11.75
N PRO A 176 -18.83 -15.98 11.02
CA PRO A 176 -19.48 -16.80 9.98
C PRO A 176 -18.66 -16.99 8.68
N LEU A 177 -17.35 -16.71 8.72
CA LEU A 177 -16.42 -17.03 7.65
C LEU A 177 -15.51 -18.16 8.13
N PRO A 178 -15.14 -19.12 7.27
CA PRO A 178 -14.18 -20.16 7.60
C PRO A 178 -12.76 -19.58 7.65
N LEU A 179 -12.52 -18.59 8.52
CA LEU A 179 -11.21 -18.10 8.89
C LEU A 179 -10.77 -18.85 10.15
N THR A 180 -10.78 -20.17 10.09
CA THR A 180 -10.27 -21.02 11.16
C THR A 180 -8.74 -21.04 11.09
N GLY A 181 -8.11 -20.49 12.12
CA GLY A 181 -6.66 -20.50 12.33
C GLY A 181 -6.18 -19.15 12.86
N PRO A 182 -5.19 -19.10 13.77
CA PRO A 182 -4.67 -17.83 14.26
C PRO A 182 -4.15 -16.97 13.11
N LEU A 183 -4.37 -15.66 13.21
CA LEU A 183 -3.63 -14.63 12.46
C LEU A 183 -2.18 -14.61 12.98
N ALA A 184 -1.47 -15.73 12.86
CA ALA A 184 -0.06 -15.78 13.18
C ALA A 184 0.67 -14.90 12.17
N PRO A 185 1.52 -13.96 12.62
CA PRO A 185 2.35 -13.20 11.70
C PRO A 185 3.19 -14.20 10.90
N ASP A 186 3.23 -14.03 9.59
CA ASP A 186 4.21 -14.74 8.76
C ASP A 186 5.60 -14.47 9.35
N ALA A 187 6.25 -15.51 9.87
CA ALA A 187 7.54 -15.41 10.54
C ALA A 187 8.59 -14.80 9.60
N ALA A 188 8.44 -14.98 8.28
CA ALA A 188 9.32 -14.38 7.27
C ALA A 188 9.21 -12.84 7.21
N LEU A 189 8.18 -12.26 7.83
CA LEU A 189 7.92 -10.82 7.91
C LEU A 189 8.03 -10.30 9.36
N ALA A 190 8.67 -11.04 10.27
CA ALA A 190 9.00 -10.52 11.60
C ALA A 190 9.82 -9.22 11.48
N GLY A 191 9.38 -8.15 12.15
CA GLY A 191 10.01 -6.82 12.06
C GLY A 191 9.72 -6.03 10.78
N ALA A 192 9.10 -6.63 9.76
CA ALA A 192 8.72 -5.91 8.54
C ALA A 192 7.58 -4.91 8.82
N PRO A 193 7.52 -3.78 8.09
CA PRO A 193 6.41 -2.85 8.12
C PRO A 193 5.04 -3.52 7.99
N GLU A 194 4.06 -3.04 8.75
CA GLU A 194 2.68 -3.53 8.65
C GLU A 194 1.89 -2.80 7.56
N ALA A 195 2.18 -1.50 7.40
CA ALA A 195 1.58 -0.65 6.39
C ALA A 195 2.48 0.56 6.04
N CYS A 196 2.20 1.19 4.91
CA CYS A 196 2.72 2.50 4.55
C CYS A 196 1.59 3.41 4.08
N LEU A 197 1.39 4.53 4.77
CA LEU A 197 0.48 5.59 4.36
C LEU A 197 1.23 6.60 3.49
N LEU A 198 0.67 6.97 2.34
CA LEU A 198 1.11 8.06 1.48
C LEU A 198 -0.02 9.10 1.38
N GLU A 199 0.24 10.31 1.85
CA GLU A 199 -0.69 11.43 1.78
C GLU A 199 -0.24 12.40 0.68
N ARG A 200 -1.19 12.91 -0.10
CA ARG A 200 -0.89 14.00 -1.03
C ARG A 200 -0.70 15.30 -0.27
N VAL A 201 0.44 15.96 -0.46
CA VAL A 201 0.74 17.25 0.19
C VAL A 201 0.16 18.43 -0.59
N ALA A 202 0.07 18.30 -1.92
CA ALA A 202 -0.45 19.33 -2.81
C ALA A 202 -1.36 18.71 -3.88
N ASN A 203 -2.04 19.58 -4.63
CA ASN A 203 -2.88 19.26 -5.79
C ASN A 203 -4.21 18.52 -5.46
N THR A 204 -4.29 17.67 -4.42
CA THR A 204 -5.56 17.19 -3.82
C THR A 204 -5.31 16.68 -2.40
N ALA A 205 -5.22 17.57 -1.41
CA ALA A 205 -4.77 17.27 -0.04
C ALA A 205 -5.68 16.33 0.78
N ARG A 206 -6.68 15.69 0.16
CA ARG A 206 -7.68 14.85 0.83
C ARG A 206 -7.65 13.38 0.42
N ASP A 207 -6.85 13.04 -0.58
CA ASP A 207 -6.63 11.65 -0.98
C ASP A 207 -5.38 11.09 -0.29
N SER A 208 -5.51 9.88 0.21
CA SER A 208 -4.41 9.10 0.78
C SER A 208 -4.38 7.70 0.21
N TYR A 209 -3.20 7.11 0.20
CA TYR A 209 -2.94 5.76 -0.26
C TYR A 209 -2.39 4.95 0.90
N LEU A 210 -3.01 3.83 1.21
CA LEU A 210 -2.53 2.89 2.21
C LEU A 210 -2.02 1.64 1.50
N LEU A 211 -0.71 1.44 1.54
CA LEU A 211 -0.09 0.17 1.17
C LEU A 211 -0.19 -0.75 2.38
N LEU A 212 -1.20 -1.62 2.39
CA LEU A 212 -1.46 -2.55 3.49
C LEU A 212 -0.68 -3.83 3.23
N TYR A 213 0.34 -4.14 4.04
CA TYR A 213 1.07 -5.41 3.94
C TYR A 213 0.44 -6.48 4.83
N ARG A 214 0.09 -6.09 6.06
CA ARG A 214 -0.54 -6.98 7.04
C ARG A 214 -1.63 -6.30 7.82
N ARG A 215 -1.34 -5.11 8.35
CA ARG A 215 -2.20 -4.42 9.29
C ARG A 215 -2.03 -2.91 9.18
N ALA A 216 -3.13 -2.19 9.35
CA ALA A 216 -3.13 -0.74 9.50
C ALA A 216 -4.07 -0.32 10.62
N THR A 217 -3.58 0.43 11.60
CA THR A 217 -4.43 0.94 12.67
C THR A 217 -5.20 2.20 12.29
N ILE A 218 -6.43 2.29 12.80
CA ILE A 218 -7.36 3.41 12.62
C ILE A 218 -7.60 4.08 13.98
N GLY A 219 -7.52 5.41 14.05
CA GLY A 219 -7.90 6.13 15.27
C GLY A 219 -7.62 7.63 15.21
N LYS A 220 -7.78 8.30 16.36
CA LYS A 220 -7.51 9.74 16.51
C LYS A 220 -6.03 10.09 16.71
N SER A 221 -5.23 9.16 17.26
CA SER A 221 -3.83 9.43 17.59
C SER A 221 -3.00 9.70 16.33
N GLY A 222 -2.01 10.60 16.46
CA GLY A 222 -1.07 10.96 15.38
C GLY A 222 -0.14 9.83 14.94
N GLU A 223 -0.04 8.75 15.69
CA GLU A 223 0.83 7.60 15.37
C GLU A 223 0.13 6.53 14.52
N ARG A 224 -1.20 6.61 14.36
CA ARG A 224 -2.00 5.57 13.69
C ARG A 224 -1.86 5.64 12.18
N SER A 225 -1.81 4.49 11.51
CA SER A 225 -1.74 4.39 10.05
C SER A 225 -2.74 5.28 9.34
N TRP A 226 -3.98 5.29 9.79
CA TRP A 226 -5.01 6.16 9.26
C TRP A 226 -5.70 6.97 10.37
N ARG A 227 -5.63 8.29 10.23
CA ARG A 227 -6.23 9.22 11.17
C ARG A 227 -7.66 9.56 10.80
N VAL A 228 -8.59 9.26 11.69
CA VAL A 228 -10.01 9.66 11.60
C VAL A 228 -10.30 10.61 12.76
N SER A 229 -10.49 11.88 12.43
CA SER A 229 -10.77 12.96 13.39
C SER A 229 -12.27 13.24 13.44
N ALA A 230 -13.02 12.36 14.09
CA ALA A 230 -14.46 12.55 14.32
C ALA A 230 -14.83 12.26 15.78
N PRO A 231 -15.90 12.86 16.33
CA PRO A 231 -16.39 12.50 17.66
C PRO A 231 -16.68 10.99 17.78
N GLY A 232 -16.51 10.43 18.98
CA GLY A 232 -16.66 8.98 19.22
C GLY A 232 -15.52 8.08 18.70
N VAL A 233 -14.60 8.58 17.86
CA VAL A 233 -13.42 7.79 17.47
C VAL A 233 -12.41 7.73 18.64
N ALA A 234 -11.88 6.54 18.94
CA ALA A 234 -10.89 6.34 19.99
C ALA A 234 -9.47 6.59 19.48
N ALA A 235 -8.48 6.71 20.39
CA ALA A 235 -7.07 6.84 20.00
C ALA A 235 -6.58 5.62 19.18
N ARG A 236 -7.11 4.43 19.47
CA ARG A 236 -6.90 3.16 18.77
C ARG A 236 -8.25 2.50 18.59
N HIS A 237 -8.96 2.84 17.52
CA HIS A 237 -10.38 2.55 17.37
C HIS A 237 -10.62 1.21 16.66
N ALA A 238 -9.97 1.00 15.51
CA ALA A 238 -10.13 -0.19 14.68
C ALA A 238 -8.80 -0.54 13.98
N ALA A 239 -8.76 -1.66 13.28
CA ALA A 239 -7.67 -2.01 12.37
C ALA A 239 -8.17 -2.66 11.08
N LEU A 240 -7.53 -2.31 9.97
CA LEU A 240 -7.62 -3.08 8.73
C LEU A 240 -6.57 -4.19 8.77
N LEU A 241 -6.95 -5.39 8.35
CA LEU A 241 -6.08 -6.55 8.29
C LEU A 241 -6.13 -7.16 6.90
N GLN A 242 -4.99 -7.65 6.42
CA GLN A 242 -4.90 -8.47 5.23
C GLN A 242 -4.58 -9.90 5.62
N HIS A 243 -5.45 -10.85 5.27
CA HIS A 243 -5.25 -12.26 5.59
C HIS A 243 -5.77 -13.16 4.48
N ARG A 244 -4.91 -14.04 3.95
CA ARG A 244 -5.25 -14.97 2.84
C ARG A 244 -5.98 -14.29 1.67
N GLY A 245 -5.58 -13.07 1.36
CA GLY A 245 -6.21 -12.26 0.31
C GLY A 245 -7.55 -11.63 0.68
N ALA A 246 -8.10 -11.82 1.88
CA ALA A 246 -9.23 -11.07 2.39
C ALA A 246 -8.76 -9.75 3.03
N LEU A 247 -9.61 -8.71 2.94
CA LEU A 247 -9.49 -7.50 3.74
C LEU A 247 -10.47 -7.63 4.91
N LEU A 248 -9.99 -7.49 6.14
CA LEU A 248 -10.81 -7.60 7.34
C LEU A 248 -10.79 -6.27 8.09
N LEU A 249 -11.87 -5.98 8.82
CA LEU A 249 -11.95 -4.87 9.77
C LEU A 249 -12.14 -5.42 11.18
N ALA A 250 -11.22 -5.11 12.09
CA ALA A 250 -11.29 -5.46 13.49
C ALA A 250 -11.63 -4.25 14.37
N ALA A 251 -12.57 -4.40 15.30
CA ALA A 251 -12.84 -3.40 16.32
C ALA A 251 -11.84 -3.56 17.47
N LEU A 252 -11.17 -2.47 17.87
CA LEU A 252 -10.11 -2.53 18.90
C LEU A 252 -10.50 -1.82 20.20
N ALA A 253 -11.31 -0.77 20.14
CA ALA A 253 -11.65 0.03 21.31
C ALA A 253 -12.96 -0.46 21.95
N PRO A 254 -12.96 -0.79 23.26
CA PRO A 254 -14.19 -1.11 24.00
C PRO A 254 -15.23 -0.01 23.98
N GLU A 255 -14.79 1.23 24.12
CA GLU A 255 -15.66 2.41 24.10
C GLU A 255 -15.92 2.95 22.69
N GLY A 256 -15.21 2.41 21.69
CA GLY A 256 -15.32 2.84 20.31
C GLY A 256 -16.40 2.10 19.56
N ARG A 257 -17.44 2.80 19.13
CA ARG A 257 -18.45 2.23 18.24
C ARG A 257 -17.89 2.06 16.83
N THR A 258 -17.51 0.84 16.48
CA THR A 258 -17.24 0.40 15.09
C THR A 258 -18.47 -0.34 14.56
N VAL A 259 -19.04 0.13 13.46
CA VAL A 259 -20.26 -0.44 12.86
C VAL A 259 -19.99 -0.81 11.40
N VAL A 260 -20.52 -1.95 10.96
CA VAL A 260 -20.48 -2.39 9.56
C VAL A 260 -21.89 -2.73 9.11
N ASN A 261 -22.40 -2.05 8.07
CA ASN A 261 -23.78 -2.18 7.56
C ASN A 261 -24.83 -2.12 8.68
N GLY A 262 -24.72 -1.14 9.57
CA GLY A 262 -25.63 -0.95 10.71
C GLY A 262 -25.42 -1.90 11.90
N ARG A 263 -24.59 -2.94 11.77
CA ARG A 263 -24.26 -3.87 12.87
C ARG A 263 -22.99 -3.44 13.61
N ALA A 264 -23.07 -3.25 14.92
CA ALA A 264 -21.91 -2.98 15.75
C ALA A 264 -21.01 -4.23 15.85
N LEU A 265 -19.70 -4.04 15.73
CA LEU A 265 -18.69 -5.06 15.99
C LEU A 265 -18.28 -5.02 17.47
N ALA A 266 -18.25 -6.17 18.12
CA ALA A 266 -17.73 -6.25 19.48
C ALA A 266 -16.20 -6.08 19.48
N PRO A 267 -15.60 -5.49 20.53
CA PRO A 267 -14.16 -5.35 20.64
C PRO A 267 -13.45 -6.70 20.52
N GLY A 268 -12.35 -6.75 19.77
CA GLY A 268 -11.61 -7.99 19.49
C GLY A 268 -12.21 -8.83 18.35
N THR A 269 -13.43 -8.54 17.90
CA THR A 269 -14.01 -9.22 16.74
C THR A 269 -13.64 -8.53 15.44
N PHE A 270 -13.77 -9.25 14.33
CA PHE A 270 -13.59 -8.69 12.99
C PHE A 270 -14.66 -9.17 12.02
N THR A 271 -14.74 -8.48 10.89
CA THR A 271 -15.58 -8.89 9.76
C THR A 271 -14.81 -8.73 8.46
N ALA A 272 -15.06 -9.59 7.47
CA ALA A 272 -14.48 -9.39 6.15
C ALA A 272 -15.18 -8.25 5.44
N LEU A 273 -14.39 -7.38 4.86
CA LEU A 273 -14.87 -6.25 4.10
C LEU A 273 -15.02 -6.63 2.63
N VAL A 274 -16.18 -6.29 2.06
CA VAL A 274 -16.44 -6.35 0.62
C VAL A 274 -16.92 -4.99 0.12
N PRO A 275 -16.65 -4.64 -1.15
CA PRO A 275 -17.24 -3.45 -1.76
C PRO A 275 -18.76 -3.36 -1.58
N GLY A 276 -19.25 -2.14 -1.35
CA GLY A 276 -20.64 -1.83 -1.01
C GLY A 276 -20.91 -1.72 0.49
N MET A 277 -20.00 -2.19 1.35
CA MET A 277 -20.18 -2.10 2.80
C MET A 277 -20.04 -0.66 3.32
N GLU A 278 -20.93 -0.28 4.22
CA GLU A 278 -20.88 0.96 4.99
C GLU A 278 -20.16 0.72 6.33
N LEU A 279 -19.20 1.57 6.65
CA LEU A 279 -18.42 1.51 7.88
C LEU A 279 -18.66 2.79 8.70
N GLU A 280 -18.86 2.65 9.99
CA GLU A 280 -18.88 3.79 10.92
C GLU A 280 -17.77 3.66 11.95
N PHE A 281 -17.05 4.75 12.17
CA PHE A 281 -16.08 4.91 13.25
C PHE A 281 -16.50 6.13 14.07
N GLY A 282 -17.10 5.91 15.24
CA GLY A 282 -17.76 6.99 15.97
C GLY A 282 -18.84 7.65 15.09
N GLU A 283 -18.74 8.96 14.87
CA GLU A 283 -19.65 9.72 13.99
C GLU A 283 -19.20 9.76 12.51
N SER A 284 -18.05 9.19 12.17
CA SER A 284 -17.52 9.21 10.80
C SER A 284 -18.06 8.04 10.00
N ARG A 285 -18.77 8.32 8.90
CA ARG A 285 -19.33 7.32 7.98
C ARG A 285 -18.50 7.19 6.71
N TRP A 286 -18.26 5.95 6.31
CA TRP A 286 -17.46 5.58 5.15
C TRP A 286 -18.18 4.52 4.33
N VAL A 287 -17.95 4.51 3.02
CA VAL A 287 -18.37 3.45 2.13
C VAL A 287 -17.13 2.79 1.55
N LEU A 288 -17.06 1.47 1.63
CA LEU A 288 -16.05 0.70 0.93
C LEU A 288 -16.48 0.51 -0.51
N GLU A 289 -15.70 1.03 -1.44
CA GLU A 289 -15.96 0.96 -2.88
C GLU A 289 -14.93 0.05 -3.55
N ALA A 290 -15.38 -0.67 -4.57
CA ALA A 290 -14.46 -1.33 -5.48
C ALA A 290 -13.69 -0.24 -6.22
N ALA A 291 -12.37 -0.28 -6.15
CA ALA A 291 -11.53 0.67 -6.84
C ALA A 291 -10.70 -0.06 -7.88
N ARG A 292 -10.64 0.51 -9.08
CA ARG A 292 -9.69 0.14 -10.12
C ARG A 292 -8.53 1.11 -10.06
N PRO A 293 -7.32 0.70 -10.44
CA PRO A 293 -6.21 1.63 -10.61
C PRO A 293 -6.54 2.81 -11.53
N ALA A 294 -7.50 2.64 -12.46
CA ALA A 294 -7.99 3.69 -13.34
C ALA A 294 -8.88 4.75 -12.64
N ASP A 295 -9.57 4.40 -11.56
CA ASP A 295 -10.49 5.29 -10.85
C ASP A 295 -9.71 6.37 -10.07
N LEU A 296 -8.40 6.16 -9.85
CA LEU A 296 -7.46 7.16 -9.35
C LEU A 296 -7.24 8.34 -10.29
N ALA A 297 -7.56 8.19 -11.58
CA ALA A 297 -7.21 9.15 -12.62
C ALA A 297 -8.39 10.05 -13.05
N HIS A 298 -9.63 9.62 -12.80
CA HIS A 298 -10.82 10.38 -13.11
C HIS A 298 -11.57 10.61 -11.82
N LEU A 299 -11.29 11.76 -11.23
CA LEU A 299 -12.21 12.29 -10.25
C LEU A 299 -13.31 12.97 -11.07
N PRO A 300 -14.58 12.57 -10.93
CA PRO A 300 -15.61 13.51 -11.34
C PRO A 300 -15.34 14.82 -10.60
N ASP A 301 -15.44 15.94 -11.31
CA ASP A 301 -15.58 17.25 -10.67
C ASP A 301 -16.62 17.10 -9.56
N GLU A 302 -16.40 17.71 -8.39
CA GLU A 302 -17.31 17.63 -7.25
C GLU A 302 -18.78 17.75 -7.70
N PRO A 303 -19.74 17.06 -7.05
CA PRO A 303 -21.14 17.18 -7.41
C PRO A 303 -21.48 18.67 -7.50
N ARG A 304 -21.90 19.11 -8.69
CA ARG A 304 -22.43 20.46 -8.88
C ARG A 304 -23.63 20.58 -7.96
N THR A 305 -23.43 21.24 -6.82
CA THR A 305 -24.49 21.71 -5.94
C THR A 305 -25.30 22.78 -6.66
#